data_AF-A0AB39V1U6-F1
#
_entry.id   AF-A0AB39V1U6-F1
#
_cell.length_a   1.000
_cell.length_b   1.000
_cell.length_c   1.000
_cell.angle_alpha   90.00
_cell.angle_beta   90.00
_cell.angle_gamma   90.00
#
_symmetry.space_group_name_H-M   'P 1'
#
loop_
_entity.id
_entity.type
_entity.pdbx_description
1 polymer ?
#
loop_
_entity_poly.entity_id
_entity_poly.type
_entity_poly.pdbx_seq_one_letter_code
_entity_poly.pdbx_strand_id
1 'polypeptide(L)'
;MAKAQSIEPNIADLANSWLKSYNLDYKLEQEKLNDEIDKALQEYFSKSGGKGTNRPDVKLLLQDKELNNYPILVEYKGYKDKLEKLDKNGNVENIKSNNEPNLKNINSYAVNGAVHYANALLHHTNYKDIISIGMTGYKDSKGEIKHSIGVYYVSESNFGVGQKVKEYDDFSFLSKEHFDEFIHDVKTLQLPQEELDKIKEQREREIDSSLTKLNNDIYQNEKGLGENDRVYLVAVSIIATIGIPGKVPVLEKQDLKSSPMKGGTDGDILMTRVRAFLEEKNLPRENQNLIIRTLENTILSENLNKIESGETQLKRVFSKIVDDLGIYYKIGLTTDFTGKLFNEMYSWLGFTQDKLNDVVLTPAYVANLLVKLARVNKRFVCVGLCNRLCGSFNCCNE
;
A
#
# COMPACT_ATOMS: atom_id res chain seq x y z
N MET A 1 10.82 40.78 -1.56
CA MET A 1 11.64 39.94 -2.46
C MET A 1 10.74 39.44 -3.57
N ALA A 2 11.12 39.60 -4.84
CA ALA A 2 10.37 39.02 -5.95
C ALA A 2 10.33 37.50 -5.79
N LYS A 3 9.15 36.89 -5.89
CA LYS A 3 8.99 35.43 -5.82
C LYS A 3 9.77 34.85 -7.00
N ALA A 4 10.79 34.03 -6.75
CA ALA A 4 11.57 33.40 -7.81
C ALA A 4 10.59 32.71 -8.77
N GLN A 5 10.76 32.92 -10.07
CA GLN A 5 9.89 32.32 -11.08
C GLN A 5 10.22 30.84 -11.20
N SER A 6 9.20 29.98 -11.20
CA SER A 6 9.38 28.54 -11.43
C SER A 6 9.99 28.31 -12.81
N ILE A 7 10.98 27.42 -12.90
CA ILE A 7 11.57 26.98 -14.17
C ILE A 7 11.18 25.55 -14.55
N GLU A 8 10.07 25.05 -14.00
CA GLU A 8 9.61 23.66 -14.18
C GLU A 8 9.52 23.23 -15.64
N PRO A 9 9.02 24.05 -16.59
CA PRO A 9 9.02 23.68 -17.99
C PRO A 9 10.43 23.46 -18.57
N ASN A 10 11.44 24.20 -18.08
CA ASN A 10 12.82 23.99 -18.52
C ASN A 10 13.43 22.71 -17.95
N ILE A 11 13.04 22.33 -16.73
CA ILE A 11 13.46 21.07 -16.10
C ILE A 11 12.83 19.88 -16.81
N ALA A 12 11.53 19.96 -17.11
CA ALA A 12 10.82 18.94 -17.87
C ALA A 12 11.42 18.77 -19.28
N ASP A 13 11.69 19.87 -19.99
CA ASP A 13 12.32 19.83 -21.32
C ASP A 13 13.71 19.17 -21.28
N LEU A 14 14.56 19.55 -20.32
CA LEU A 14 15.88 18.96 -20.12
C LEU A 14 15.79 17.45 -19.85
N ALA A 15 14.98 17.05 -18.87
CA ALA A 15 14.82 15.65 -18.48
C ALA A 15 14.26 14.78 -19.62
N ASN A 16 13.22 15.28 -20.30
CA ASN A 16 12.60 14.58 -21.42
C ASN A 16 13.56 14.47 -22.62
N SER A 17 14.45 15.46 -22.83
CA SER A 17 15.48 15.37 -23.85
C SER A 17 16.44 14.21 -23.61
N TRP A 18 16.79 13.92 -22.35
CA TRP A 18 17.60 12.76 -21.99
C TRP A 18 16.86 11.45 -22.28
N LEU A 19 15.62 11.31 -21.81
CA LEU A 19 14.80 10.11 -22.08
C LEU A 19 14.69 9.82 -23.58
N LYS A 20 14.48 10.87 -24.37
CA LYS A 20 14.45 10.80 -25.83
C LYS A 20 15.80 10.39 -26.43
N SER A 21 16.90 10.96 -25.94
CA SER A 21 18.26 10.64 -26.41
C SER A 21 18.67 9.19 -26.15
N TYR A 22 18.15 8.60 -25.06
CA TYR A 22 18.36 7.19 -24.72
C TYR A 22 17.32 6.25 -25.35
N ASN A 23 16.45 6.77 -26.23
CA ASN A 23 15.43 6.01 -26.95
C ASN A 23 14.50 5.19 -26.04
N LEU A 24 14.10 5.79 -24.91
CA LEU A 24 13.19 5.16 -23.95
C LEU A 24 11.73 5.40 -24.35
N ASP A 25 10.88 4.38 -24.21
CA ASP A 25 9.44 4.50 -24.47
C ASP A 25 8.70 5.12 -23.27
N TYR A 26 8.97 6.40 -23.02
CA TYR A 26 8.34 7.16 -21.95
C TYR A 26 6.98 7.72 -22.37
N LYS A 27 6.06 7.85 -21.42
CA LYS A 27 4.74 8.45 -21.60
C LYS A 27 4.61 9.69 -20.74
N LEU A 28 4.16 10.80 -21.33
CA LEU A 28 3.90 12.04 -20.61
C LEU A 28 2.60 11.94 -19.78
N GLU A 29 2.32 13.01 -19.03
CA GLU A 29 1.21 13.14 -18.07
C GLU A 29 -0.14 12.58 -18.56
N GLN A 30 -0.52 12.85 -19.82
CA GLN A 30 -1.82 12.47 -20.38
C GLN A 30 -1.79 11.20 -21.24
N GLU A 31 -0.60 10.68 -21.54
CA GLU A 31 -0.47 9.49 -22.37
C GLU A 31 -0.69 8.23 -21.55
N LYS A 32 -1.23 7.18 -22.17
CA LYS A 32 -1.48 5.90 -21.51
C LYS A 32 -0.20 5.05 -21.55
N LEU A 33 0.18 4.46 -20.42
CA LEU A 33 1.27 3.49 -20.35
C LEU A 33 0.74 2.06 -20.46
N ASN A 34 -0.14 1.66 -19.54
CA ASN A 34 -0.92 0.43 -19.62
C ASN A 34 -2.11 0.51 -18.65
N ASP A 35 -3.13 -0.31 -18.89
CA ASP A 35 -4.38 -0.29 -18.12
C ASP A 35 -4.19 -0.51 -16.61
N GLU A 36 -3.26 -1.38 -16.21
CA GLU A 36 -3.01 -1.70 -14.81
C GLU A 36 -2.43 -0.49 -14.05
N ILE A 37 -1.36 0.12 -14.58
CA ILE A 37 -0.70 1.27 -13.96
C ILE A 37 -1.60 2.51 -13.99
N ASP A 38 -2.21 2.81 -15.13
CA ASP A 38 -3.00 4.03 -15.29
C ASP A 38 -4.24 4.03 -14.38
N LYS A 39 -4.86 2.85 -14.22
CA LYS A 39 -5.98 2.69 -13.30
C LYS A 39 -5.54 2.77 -11.83
N ALA A 40 -4.41 2.17 -11.46
CA ALA A 40 -3.85 2.29 -10.12
C ALA A 40 -3.63 3.75 -9.71
N LEU A 41 -3.07 4.55 -10.62
CA LEU A 41 -2.89 5.99 -10.42
C LEU A 41 -4.22 6.75 -10.29
N GLN A 42 -5.24 6.34 -11.06
CA GLN A 42 -6.56 6.96 -11.00
C GLN A 42 -7.35 6.63 -9.74
N GLU A 43 -7.25 5.40 -9.23
CA GLU A 43 -8.01 4.94 -8.06
C GLU A 43 -7.46 5.44 -6.73
N TYR A 44 -6.15 5.69 -6.66
CA TYR A 44 -5.49 6.17 -5.46
C TYR A 44 -5.79 7.65 -5.20
N PHE A 45 -5.73 8.08 -3.93
CA PHE A 45 -6.05 9.48 -3.60
C PHE A 45 -5.08 10.45 -4.26
N SER A 46 -5.61 11.60 -4.70
CA SER A 46 -4.79 12.63 -5.35
C SER A 46 -3.81 13.29 -4.38
N LYS A 47 -2.74 13.88 -4.94
CA LYS A 47 -1.79 14.74 -4.22
C LYS A 47 -2.42 15.87 -3.41
N SER A 48 -3.66 16.25 -3.72
CA SER A 48 -4.41 17.32 -3.05
C SER A 48 -5.51 16.81 -2.10
N GLY A 49 -5.68 15.49 -1.92
CA GLY A 49 -6.55 14.92 -0.89
C GLY A 49 -8.01 14.65 -1.27
N GLY A 50 -8.28 14.29 -2.54
CA GLY A 50 -9.63 13.95 -2.98
C GLY A 50 -9.68 13.16 -4.27
N LYS A 51 -10.88 13.13 -4.90
CA LYS A 51 -11.16 12.48 -6.20
C LYS A 51 -10.49 13.25 -7.35
N GLY A 52 -9.19 13.08 -7.51
CA GLY A 52 -8.42 13.57 -8.64
C GLY A 52 -7.49 12.48 -9.14
N THR A 53 -7.27 12.40 -10.45
CA THR A 53 -6.37 11.42 -11.04
C THR A 53 -4.93 11.78 -10.71
N ASN A 54 -4.14 10.84 -10.18
CA ASN A 54 -2.70 11.03 -10.07
C ASN A 54 -2.07 10.99 -11.46
N ARG A 55 -1.26 11.99 -11.78
CA ARG A 55 -0.65 12.13 -13.10
C ARG A 55 0.83 12.47 -12.96
N PRO A 56 1.71 11.45 -12.97
CA PRO A 56 3.14 11.68 -13.06
C PRO A 56 3.49 12.49 -14.31
N ASP A 57 4.46 13.40 -14.21
CA ASP A 57 4.94 14.16 -15.36
C ASP A 57 5.44 13.22 -16.47
N VAL A 58 6.14 12.15 -16.06
CA VAL A 58 6.55 11.05 -16.93
C VAL A 58 6.35 9.70 -16.23
N LYS A 59 5.97 8.70 -17.02
CA LYS A 59 5.93 7.30 -16.60
C LYS A 59 6.54 6.39 -17.66
N LEU A 60 7.26 5.36 -17.23
CA LEU A 60 7.87 4.34 -18.08
C LEU A 60 7.70 2.95 -17.46
N LEU A 61 7.85 1.92 -18.28
CA LEU A 61 7.98 0.53 -17.83
C LEU A 61 9.23 -0.05 -18.49
N LEU A 62 10.27 -0.34 -17.69
CA LEU A 62 11.51 -0.95 -18.17
C LEU A 62 11.64 -2.38 -17.66
N GLN A 63 12.31 -3.23 -18.43
CA GLN A 63 12.51 -4.64 -18.10
C GLN A 63 14.01 -4.93 -17.94
N ASP A 64 14.40 -5.62 -16.87
CA ASP A 64 15.77 -6.10 -16.70
C ASP A 64 16.03 -7.38 -17.54
N LYS A 65 17.29 -7.82 -17.60
CA LYS A 65 17.71 -9.07 -18.27
C LYS A 65 17.06 -10.33 -17.68
N GLU A 66 16.56 -10.26 -16.46
CA GLU A 66 15.86 -11.35 -15.77
C GLU A 66 14.35 -11.36 -16.07
N LEU A 67 13.90 -10.46 -16.94
CA LEU A 67 12.50 -10.27 -17.36
C LEU A 67 11.59 -9.67 -16.27
N ASN A 68 12.15 -9.07 -15.23
CA ASN A 68 11.39 -8.32 -14.23
C ASN A 68 11.05 -6.93 -14.76
N ASN A 69 9.79 -6.53 -14.62
CA ASN A 69 9.29 -5.23 -15.05
C ASN A 69 9.31 -4.22 -13.89
N TYR A 70 9.86 -3.04 -14.16
CA TYR A 70 10.02 -1.93 -13.21
C TYR A 70 9.27 -0.70 -13.72
N PRO A 71 8.14 -0.34 -13.08
CA PRO A 71 7.53 0.96 -13.29
C PRO A 71 8.46 2.07 -12.82
N ILE A 72 8.56 3.13 -13.62
CA ILE A 72 9.37 4.31 -13.32
C ILE A 72 8.46 5.52 -13.39
N LEU A 73 8.41 6.29 -12.30
CA LEU A 73 7.50 7.43 -12.14
C LEU A 73 8.34 8.67 -11.85
N VAL A 74 8.20 9.69 -12.70
CA VAL A 74 8.99 10.92 -12.62
C VAL A 74 8.10 12.11 -12.30
N GLU A 75 8.59 12.97 -11.42
CA GLU A 75 7.97 14.26 -11.09
C GLU A 75 9.00 15.39 -11.17
N TYR A 76 8.57 16.53 -11.73
CA TYR A 76 9.38 17.73 -11.86
C TYR A 76 8.94 18.84 -10.90
N LYS A 77 9.89 19.64 -10.41
CA LYS A 77 9.60 20.93 -9.74
C LYS A 77 10.56 22.02 -10.17
N GLY A 78 10.05 23.22 -10.42
CA GLY A 78 10.85 24.35 -10.92
C GLY A 78 11.57 25.22 -9.88
N TYR A 79 11.90 24.67 -8.71
CA TYR A 79 12.48 25.41 -7.60
C TYR A 79 13.64 24.66 -6.94
N LYS A 80 14.69 25.40 -6.55
CA LYS A 80 15.91 24.86 -5.92
C LYS A 80 15.61 23.92 -4.75
N ASP A 81 14.82 24.38 -3.79
CA ASP A 81 14.61 23.66 -2.52
C ASP A 81 13.36 22.76 -2.54
N LYS A 82 12.97 22.26 -3.72
CA LYS A 82 11.76 21.44 -3.92
C LYS A 82 12.04 20.01 -4.35
N LEU A 83 13.27 19.53 -4.20
CA LEU A 83 13.62 18.15 -4.54
C LEU A 83 12.88 17.15 -3.66
N GLU A 84 13.10 17.24 -2.36
CA GLU A 84 12.56 16.30 -1.39
C GLU A 84 12.33 16.96 -0.02
N LYS A 85 11.41 16.39 0.74
CA LYS A 85 11.18 16.70 2.14
C LYS A 85 11.27 15.40 2.94
N LEU A 86 12.27 15.33 3.81
CA LEU A 86 12.57 14.16 4.63
C LEU A 86 12.14 14.37 6.08
N ASP A 87 11.85 13.26 6.76
CA ASP A 87 11.56 13.21 8.19
C ASP A 87 12.87 13.17 9.01
N LYS A 88 12.73 12.99 10.34
CA LYS A 88 13.88 12.94 11.25
C LYS A 88 14.78 11.72 11.04
N ASN A 89 14.27 10.67 10.41
CA ASN A 89 14.98 9.44 10.12
C ASN A 89 15.60 9.45 8.72
N GLY A 90 15.40 10.52 7.93
CA GLY A 90 15.89 10.62 6.55
C GLY A 90 14.97 9.99 5.51
N ASN A 91 13.76 9.56 5.90
CA ASN A 91 12.77 8.98 4.99
C ASN A 91 11.91 10.08 4.36
N VAL A 92 11.35 9.81 3.18
CA VAL A 92 10.43 10.72 2.49
C VAL A 92 9.20 10.99 3.37
N GLU A 93 9.02 12.24 3.81
CA GLU A 93 7.98 12.66 4.77
C GLU A 93 6.60 12.80 4.09
N ASN A 94 6.02 11.67 3.70
CA ASN A 94 4.69 11.61 3.08
C ASN A 94 3.55 11.33 4.07
N ILE A 95 3.87 10.97 5.32
CA ILE A 95 2.91 10.73 6.40
C ILE A 95 3.20 11.71 7.53
N LYS A 96 2.15 12.29 8.11
CA LYS A 96 2.24 13.19 9.27
C LYS A 96 2.31 12.38 10.56
N SER A 97 2.61 13.04 11.68
CA SER A 97 2.60 12.41 13.01
C SER A 97 1.24 11.85 13.46
N ASN A 98 0.14 12.24 12.81
CA ASN A 98 -1.21 11.70 13.04
C ASN A 98 -1.59 10.58 12.04
N ASN A 99 -0.61 10.00 11.34
CA ASN A 99 -0.77 8.95 10.33
C ASN A 99 -1.62 9.34 9.10
N GLU A 100 -1.91 10.63 8.91
CA GLU A 100 -2.56 11.10 7.69
C GLU A 100 -1.55 11.46 6.60
N PRO A 101 -1.93 11.35 5.32
CA PRO A 101 -1.09 11.81 4.22
C PRO A 101 -0.68 13.28 4.37
N ASN A 102 0.61 13.55 4.20
CA ASN A 102 1.18 14.88 4.15
C ASN A 102 1.05 15.47 2.74
N LEU A 103 -0.19 15.75 2.34
CA LEU A 103 -0.54 16.28 1.00
C LEU A 103 0.25 17.54 0.63
N LYS A 104 0.60 18.37 1.61
CA LYS A 104 1.45 19.55 1.41
C LYS A 104 2.82 19.15 0.87
N ASN A 105 3.47 18.16 1.48
CA ASN A 105 4.77 17.67 1.04
C ASN A 105 4.66 16.93 -0.30
N ILE A 106 3.68 16.03 -0.41
CA ILE A 106 3.41 15.25 -1.63
C ILE A 106 3.21 16.15 -2.86
N ASN A 107 2.51 17.27 -2.71
CA ASN A 107 2.30 18.23 -3.79
C ASN A 107 3.52 19.14 -4.01
N SER A 108 4.21 19.53 -2.94
CA SER A 108 5.26 20.57 -3.01
C SER A 108 6.61 20.07 -3.50
N TYR A 109 6.94 18.78 -3.34
CA TYR A 109 8.28 18.25 -3.56
C TYR A 109 8.27 17.13 -4.60
N ALA A 110 9.30 17.09 -5.46
CA ALA A 110 9.37 16.19 -6.60
C ALA A 110 9.42 14.72 -6.16
N VAL A 111 10.39 14.36 -5.31
CA VAL A 111 10.55 12.99 -4.80
C VAL A 111 9.32 12.53 -4.02
N ASN A 112 8.78 13.38 -3.14
CA ASN A 112 7.57 13.07 -2.36
C ASN A 112 6.38 12.75 -3.29
N GLY A 113 6.24 13.50 -4.38
CA GLY A 113 5.22 13.24 -5.39
C GLY A 113 5.43 11.93 -6.14
N ALA A 114 6.66 11.63 -6.57
CA ALA A 114 7.01 10.38 -7.24
C ALA A 114 6.77 9.15 -6.34
N VAL A 115 7.20 9.21 -5.07
CA VAL A 115 6.99 8.15 -4.08
C VAL A 115 5.50 7.96 -3.76
N HIS A 116 4.69 9.04 -3.76
CA HIS A 116 3.24 8.93 -3.63
C HIS A 116 2.63 8.10 -4.78
N TYR A 117 3.08 8.33 -6.01
CA TYR A 117 2.64 7.53 -7.16
C TYR A 117 3.11 6.07 -7.05
N ALA A 118 4.34 5.82 -6.59
CA ALA A 118 4.83 4.46 -6.40
C ALA A 118 3.98 3.69 -5.36
N ASN A 119 3.57 4.36 -4.28
CA ASN A 119 2.64 3.77 -3.31
C ASN A 119 1.26 3.45 -3.93
N ALA A 120 0.79 4.24 -4.90
CA ALA A 120 -0.43 3.89 -5.65
C ALA A 120 -0.28 2.57 -6.41
N LEU A 121 0.87 2.36 -7.06
CA LEU A 121 1.16 1.12 -7.78
C LEU A 121 1.29 -0.07 -6.82
N LEU A 122 2.03 0.07 -5.72
CA LEU A 122 2.10 -0.98 -4.69
C LEU A 122 0.71 -1.38 -4.15
N HIS A 123 -0.21 -0.42 -4.07
CA HIS A 123 -1.53 -0.64 -3.50
C HIS A 123 -2.51 -1.30 -4.50
N HIS A 124 -2.44 -0.92 -5.77
CA HIS A 124 -3.45 -1.29 -6.78
C HIS A 124 -2.94 -2.22 -7.89
N THR A 125 -1.67 -2.63 -7.87
CA THR A 125 -1.06 -3.52 -8.89
C THR A 125 -0.27 -4.66 -8.26
N ASN A 126 0.26 -5.57 -9.08
CA ASN A 126 1.19 -6.62 -8.63
C ASN A 126 2.68 -6.23 -8.75
N TYR A 127 3.00 -4.99 -9.16
CA TYR A 127 4.38 -4.52 -9.19
C TYR A 127 4.91 -4.39 -7.77
N LYS A 128 6.00 -5.11 -7.47
CA LYS A 128 6.62 -5.14 -6.14
C LYS A 128 7.77 -4.17 -6.00
N ASP A 129 8.31 -3.72 -7.13
CA ASP A 129 9.53 -2.93 -7.23
C ASP A 129 9.29 -1.74 -8.16
N ILE A 130 9.35 -0.52 -7.62
CA ILE A 130 9.06 0.72 -8.37
C ILE A 130 10.20 1.71 -8.18
N ILE A 131 10.57 2.39 -9.26
CA ILE A 131 11.55 3.49 -9.24
C ILE A 131 10.83 4.83 -9.25
N SER A 132 11.10 5.65 -8.24
CA SER A 132 10.58 7.02 -8.10
C SER A 132 11.70 8.02 -8.37
N ILE A 133 11.48 8.94 -9.31
CA ILE A 133 12.47 9.96 -9.68
C ILE A 133 11.87 11.35 -9.47
N GLY A 134 12.49 12.15 -8.60
CA GLY A 134 12.22 13.57 -8.50
C GLY A 134 13.34 14.35 -9.18
N MET A 135 13.02 15.34 -10.00
CA MET A 135 14.01 16.25 -10.55
C MET A 135 13.57 17.71 -10.38
N THR A 136 14.50 18.55 -9.95
CA THR A 136 14.26 19.98 -9.79
C THR A 136 15.37 20.81 -10.36
N GLY A 137 15.15 22.13 -10.40
CA GLY A 137 16.25 23.05 -10.62
C GLY A 137 15.84 24.51 -10.52
N TYR A 138 16.83 25.37 -10.72
CA TYR A 138 16.70 26.81 -10.72
C TYR A 138 17.67 27.43 -11.73
N LYS A 139 17.41 28.68 -12.12
CA LYS A 139 18.41 29.48 -12.84
C LYS A 139 19.30 30.20 -11.85
N ASP A 140 20.60 30.07 -12.02
CA ASP A 140 21.56 30.83 -11.24
C ASP A 140 21.62 32.31 -11.67
N SER A 141 22.52 33.09 -11.06
CA SER A 141 22.68 34.52 -11.36
C SER A 141 23.13 34.80 -12.80
N LYS A 142 23.62 33.79 -13.54
CA LYS A 142 24.02 33.87 -14.94
C LYS A 142 22.91 33.38 -15.89
N GLY A 143 21.80 32.89 -15.36
CA GLY A 143 20.71 32.31 -16.13
C GLY A 143 20.94 30.85 -16.54
N GLU A 144 22.01 30.21 -16.06
CA GLU A 144 22.28 28.79 -16.30
C GLU A 144 21.35 27.92 -15.44
N ILE A 145 20.83 26.85 -16.02
CA ILE A 145 20.01 25.89 -15.29
C ILE A 145 20.94 25.03 -14.43
N LYS A 146 20.69 25.03 -13.12
CA LYS A 146 21.26 24.07 -12.17
C LYS A 146 20.15 23.13 -11.72
N HIS A 147 20.32 21.84 -11.99
CA HIS A 147 19.34 20.82 -11.64
C HIS A 147 19.82 19.92 -10.50
N SER A 148 18.90 19.14 -9.96
CA SER A 148 19.17 18.10 -8.96
C SER A 148 18.20 16.95 -9.16
N ILE A 149 18.69 15.72 -8.99
CA ILE A 149 17.93 14.49 -9.21
C ILE A 149 17.94 13.66 -7.93
N GLY A 150 16.77 13.20 -7.51
CA GLY A 150 16.58 12.27 -6.41
C GLY A 150 15.98 10.99 -6.96
N VAL A 151 16.74 9.90 -6.91
CA VAL A 151 16.29 8.57 -7.37
C VAL A 151 16.05 7.69 -6.15
N TYR A 152 14.83 7.16 -6.05
CA TYR A 152 14.34 6.42 -4.91
C TYR A 152 13.76 5.08 -5.35
N TYR A 153 14.09 4.04 -4.58
CA TYR A 153 13.53 2.71 -4.72
C TYR A 153 12.40 2.51 -3.72
N VAL A 154 11.22 2.12 -4.21
CA VAL A 154 10.02 1.86 -3.41
C VAL A 154 9.61 0.42 -3.68
N SER A 155 9.56 -0.41 -2.64
CA SER A 155 9.27 -1.84 -2.81
C SER A 155 8.34 -2.40 -1.75
N GLU A 156 7.80 -3.59 -2.02
CA GLU A 156 7.08 -4.37 -1.02
C GLU A 156 8.00 -4.72 0.17
N SER A 157 9.25 -5.10 -0.10
CA SER A 157 10.22 -5.53 0.91
C SER A 157 10.67 -4.41 1.86
N ASN A 158 10.56 -3.15 1.45
CA ASN A 158 10.85 -1.99 2.30
C ASN A 158 9.57 -1.32 2.85
N PHE A 159 8.44 -2.04 2.78
CA PHE A 159 7.14 -1.59 3.25
C PHE A 159 6.66 -0.29 2.59
N GLY A 160 6.99 -0.07 1.31
CA GLY A 160 6.60 1.11 0.53
C GLY A 160 7.32 2.41 0.92
N VAL A 161 8.41 2.33 1.68
CA VAL A 161 9.25 3.49 2.00
C VAL A 161 10.19 3.77 0.84
N GLY A 162 10.32 5.03 0.44
CA GLY A 162 11.32 5.40 -0.57
C GLY A 162 12.73 5.37 0.01
N GLN A 163 13.57 4.47 -0.48
CA GLN A 163 15.00 4.41 -0.17
C GLN A 163 15.80 5.14 -1.25
N LYS A 164 16.62 6.13 -0.86
CA LYS A 164 17.48 6.85 -1.81
C LYS A 164 18.53 5.88 -2.39
N VAL A 165 18.66 5.85 -3.71
CA VAL A 165 19.59 4.95 -4.40
C VAL A 165 21.00 5.51 -4.41
N LYS A 166 21.21 6.58 -5.18
CA LYS A 166 22.43 7.40 -5.23
C LYS A 166 22.12 8.71 -5.96
N GLU A 167 23.11 9.57 -6.08
CA GLU A 167 23.00 10.81 -6.85
C GLU A 167 23.35 10.57 -8.31
N TYR A 168 22.67 11.27 -9.21
CA TYR A 168 22.82 11.16 -10.66
C TYR A 168 22.82 12.55 -11.28
N ASP A 169 23.57 12.68 -12.38
CA ASP A 169 23.65 13.93 -13.15
C ASP A 169 22.64 13.98 -14.30
N ASP A 170 22.25 12.82 -14.84
CA ASP A 170 21.27 12.67 -15.91
C ASP A 170 20.49 11.34 -15.79
N PHE A 171 19.67 11.01 -16.79
CA PHE A 171 18.89 9.76 -16.82
C PHE A 171 19.58 8.60 -17.57
N SER A 172 20.90 8.67 -17.80
CA SER A 172 21.64 7.63 -18.53
C SER A 172 21.55 6.26 -17.87
N PHE A 173 21.37 6.19 -16.55
CA PHE A 173 21.16 4.95 -15.82
C PHE A 173 19.89 4.18 -16.22
N LEU A 174 18.95 4.84 -16.92
CA LEU A 174 17.76 4.20 -17.48
C LEU A 174 17.96 3.65 -18.90
N SER A 175 19.08 3.99 -19.55
CA SER A 175 19.40 3.48 -20.89
C SER A 175 19.58 1.96 -20.88
N LYS A 176 19.35 1.34 -22.04
CA LYS A 176 19.46 -0.11 -22.20
C LYS A 176 20.82 -0.67 -21.78
N GLU A 177 21.88 0.11 -21.96
CA GLU A 177 23.25 -0.25 -21.63
C GLU A 177 23.53 -0.28 -20.13
N HIS A 178 22.84 0.55 -19.34
CA HIS A 178 23.13 0.75 -17.91
C HIS A 178 22.02 0.24 -16.98
N PHE A 179 20.83 -0.06 -17.50
CA PHE A 179 19.67 -0.39 -16.66
C PHE A 179 19.86 -1.66 -15.81
N ASP A 180 20.50 -2.70 -16.35
CA ASP A 180 20.79 -3.92 -15.60
C ASP A 180 21.74 -3.69 -14.42
N GLU A 181 22.77 -2.87 -14.62
CA GLU A 181 23.71 -2.48 -13.55
C GLU A 181 23.01 -1.61 -12.50
N PHE A 182 22.17 -0.67 -12.94
CA PHE A 182 21.33 0.13 -12.06
C PHE A 182 20.42 -0.74 -11.18
N ILE A 183 19.71 -1.72 -11.76
CA ILE A 183 18.85 -2.62 -10.99
C ILE A 183 19.67 -3.51 -10.04
N HIS A 184 20.87 -3.92 -10.43
CA HIS A 184 21.77 -4.65 -9.53
C HIS A 184 22.17 -3.83 -8.30
N ASP A 185 22.55 -2.56 -8.50
CA ASP A 185 22.85 -1.62 -7.42
C ASP A 185 21.62 -1.44 -6.51
N VAL A 186 20.44 -1.25 -7.11
CA VAL A 186 19.17 -1.08 -6.39
C VAL A 186 18.87 -2.29 -5.50
N LYS A 187 18.97 -3.52 -6.02
CA LYS A 187 18.70 -4.74 -5.26
C LYS A 187 19.73 -5.00 -4.14
N THR A 188 20.93 -4.43 -4.26
CA THR A 188 21.99 -4.55 -3.24
C THR A 188 21.79 -3.58 -2.07
N LEU A 189 20.97 -2.54 -2.24
CA LEU A 189 20.56 -1.63 -1.17
C LEU A 189 19.64 -2.37 -0.18
N GLN A 190 20.23 -3.03 0.81
CA GLN A 190 19.47 -3.54 1.94
C GLN A 190 19.47 -2.50 3.06
N LEU A 191 18.27 -2.15 3.53
CA LEU A 191 18.14 -1.40 4.77
C LEU A 191 18.67 -2.26 5.94
N PRO A 192 19.45 -1.69 6.86
CA PRO A 192 19.82 -2.38 8.09
C PRO A 192 18.57 -2.91 8.82
N GLN A 193 18.69 -4.07 9.47
CA GLN A 193 17.56 -4.69 10.17
C GLN A 193 16.90 -3.74 11.18
N GLU A 194 17.68 -2.92 11.88
CA GLU A 194 17.17 -1.93 12.83
C GLU A 194 16.28 -0.86 12.16
N GLU A 195 16.60 -0.49 10.93
CA GLU A 195 15.81 0.48 10.16
C GLU A 195 14.53 -0.16 9.62
N LEU A 196 14.62 -1.41 9.15
CA LEU A 196 13.44 -2.21 8.78
C LEU A 196 12.50 -2.41 9.96
N ASP A 197 13.03 -2.70 11.15
CA ASP A 197 12.23 -2.87 12.37
C ASP A 197 11.51 -1.57 12.74
N LYS A 198 12.18 -0.41 12.64
CA LYS A 198 11.56 0.92 12.88
C LYS A 198 10.48 1.24 11.86
N ILE A 199 10.72 0.96 10.58
CA ILE A 199 9.72 1.14 9.51
C ILE A 199 8.53 0.23 9.78
N LYS A 200 8.76 -1.03 10.15
CA LYS A 200 7.72 -2.00 10.48
C LYS A 200 6.88 -1.52 11.66
N GLU A 201 7.51 -1.08 12.76
CA GLU A 201 6.79 -0.50 13.91
C GLU A 201 5.97 0.74 13.54
N GLN A 202 6.47 1.58 12.65
CA GLN A 202 5.73 2.73 12.15
C GLN A 202 4.50 2.29 11.36
N ARG A 203 4.65 1.36 10.41
CA ARG A 203 3.53 0.80 9.64
C ARG A 203 2.50 0.14 10.53
N GLU A 204 2.97 -0.57 11.56
CA GLU A 204 2.10 -1.17 12.57
C GLU A 204 1.26 -0.15 13.33
N ARG A 205 1.80 1.04 13.65
CA ARG A 205 1.03 2.13 14.26
C ARG A 205 0.04 2.76 13.27
N GLU A 206 0.43 2.86 11.99
CA GLU A 206 -0.44 3.36 10.93
C GLU A 206 -1.66 2.43 10.72
N ILE A 207 -1.48 1.11 10.81
CA ILE A 207 -2.56 0.11 10.76
C ILE A 207 -3.59 0.34 11.86
N ASP A 208 -3.15 0.43 13.13
CA ASP A 208 -4.05 0.60 14.28
C ASP A 208 -4.90 1.87 14.13
N SER A 209 -4.25 2.96 13.72
CA SER A 209 -4.91 4.24 13.43
C SER A 209 -5.91 4.15 12.28
N SER A 210 -5.57 3.42 11.22
CA SER A 210 -6.42 3.25 10.04
C SER A 210 -7.66 2.41 10.38
N LEU A 211 -7.49 1.33 11.15
CA LEU A 211 -8.59 0.49 11.61
C LEU A 211 -9.54 1.24 12.56
N THR A 212 -9.00 1.99 13.52
CA THR A 212 -9.80 2.82 14.43
C THR A 212 -10.62 3.85 13.63
N LYS A 213 -10.00 4.50 12.64
CA LYS A 213 -10.66 5.48 11.78
C LYS A 213 -11.77 4.84 10.93
N LEU A 214 -11.48 3.71 10.31
CA LEU A 214 -12.43 2.95 9.50
C LEU A 214 -13.66 2.54 10.34
N ASN A 215 -13.44 2.03 11.56
CA ASN A 215 -14.54 1.65 12.44
C ASN A 215 -15.46 2.83 12.78
N ASN A 216 -14.85 3.97 13.14
CA ASN A 216 -15.59 5.19 13.46
C ASN A 216 -16.35 5.72 12.25
N ASP A 217 -15.74 5.67 11.06
CA ASP A 217 -16.38 6.08 9.81
C ASP A 217 -17.57 5.19 9.46
N ILE A 218 -17.41 3.86 9.51
CA ILE A 218 -18.52 2.92 9.29
C ILE A 218 -19.63 3.15 10.32
N TYR A 219 -19.29 3.29 11.60
CA TYR A 219 -20.27 3.51 12.67
C TYR A 219 -21.07 4.80 12.50
N GLN A 220 -20.42 5.90 12.10
CA GLN A 220 -21.07 7.21 11.96
C GLN A 220 -21.90 7.31 10.68
N ASN A 221 -21.41 6.74 9.57
CA ASN A 221 -21.96 7.00 8.24
C ASN A 221 -22.79 5.85 7.67
N GLU A 222 -22.67 4.63 8.18
CA GLU A 222 -23.39 3.46 7.68
C GLU A 222 -24.35 2.91 8.74
N LYS A 223 -25.65 3.09 8.50
CA LYS A 223 -26.71 2.69 9.43
C LYS A 223 -27.08 1.22 9.27
N GLY A 224 -27.58 0.62 10.34
CA GLY A 224 -28.12 -0.75 10.32
C GLY A 224 -27.05 -1.85 10.36
N LEU A 225 -25.80 -1.50 10.65
CA LEU A 225 -24.69 -2.43 10.85
C LEU A 225 -24.44 -2.64 12.34
N GLY A 226 -24.63 -3.87 12.81
CA GLY A 226 -24.20 -4.27 14.15
C GLY A 226 -22.68 -4.41 14.24
N GLU A 227 -22.17 -4.62 15.45
CA GLU A 227 -20.74 -4.82 15.70
C GLU A 227 -20.19 -6.04 14.94
N ASN A 228 -20.92 -7.17 14.99
CA ASN A 228 -20.59 -8.39 14.25
C ASN A 228 -20.62 -8.18 12.72
N ASP A 229 -21.56 -7.39 12.20
CA ASP A 229 -21.68 -7.17 10.75
C ASP A 229 -20.48 -6.42 10.20
N ARG A 230 -19.99 -5.41 10.94
CA ARG A 230 -18.77 -4.67 10.58
C ARG A 230 -17.56 -5.60 10.48
N VAL A 231 -17.43 -6.51 11.46
CA VAL A 231 -16.36 -7.50 11.50
C VAL A 231 -16.40 -8.41 10.26
N TYR A 232 -17.59 -8.90 9.90
CA TYR A 232 -17.78 -9.74 8.72
C TYR A 232 -17.52 -9.00 7.40
N LEU A 233 -17.91 -7.73 7.30
CA LEU A 233 -17.64 -6.91 6.12
C LEU A 233 -16.15 -6.71 5.88
N VAL A 234 -15.37 -6.45 6.94
CA VAL A 234 -13.90 -6.36 6.85
C VAL A 234 -13.31 -7.69 6.38
N ALA A 235 -13.70 -8.80 7.01
CA ALA A 235 -13.19 -10.13 6.65
C ALA A 235 -13.49 -10.50 5.19
N VAL A 236 -14.73 -10.32 4.73
CA VAL A 236 -15.16 -10.61 3.35
C VAL A 236 -14.42 -9.74 2.34
N SER A 237 -14.25 -8.45 2.66
CA SER A 237 -13.55 -7.53 1.77
C SER A 237 -12.10 -7.95 1.57
N ILE A 238 -11.38 -8.28 2.67
CA ILE A 238 -9.99 -8.75 2.61
C ILE A 238 -9.88 -10.06 1.83
N ILE A 239 -10.74 -11.04 2.10
CA ILE A 239 -10.72 -12.33 1.39
C ILE A 239 -10.93 -12.12 -0.12
N ALA A 240 -11.88 -11.26 -0.49
CA ALA A 240 -12.19 -10.97 -1.88
C ALA A 240 -11.06 -10.22 -2.60
N THR A 241 -10.27 -9.40 -1.91
CA THR A 241 -9.25 -8.53 -2.51
C THR A 241 -7.83 -9.13 -2.49
N ILE A 242 -7.57 -10.15 -1.69
CA ILE A 242 -6.28 -10.87 -1.69
C ILE A 242 -6.17 -11.79 -2.91
N GLY A 243 -7.22 -12.54 -3.23
CA GLY A 243 -7.21 -13.52 -4.32
C GLY A 243 -6.19 -14.66 -4.13
N ILE A 244 -6.02 -15.50 -5.15
CA ILE A 244 -5.02 -16.58 -5.21
C ILE A 244 -4.44 -16.60 -6.63
N PRO A 245 -3.13 -16.33 -6.82
CA PRO A 245 -2.51 -16.28 -8.14
C PRO A 245 -2.83 -17.52 -9.00
N GLY A 246 -3.32 -17.27 -10.22
CA GLY A 246 -3.67 -18.32 -11.19
C GLY A 246 -4.92 -19.15 -10.87
N LYS A 247 -5.60 -18.90 -9.74
CA LYS A 247 -6.79 -19.68 -9.32
C LYS A 247 -8.01 -18.81 -9.04
N VAL A 248 -7.86 -17.83 -8.15
CA VAL A 248 -8.94 -16.95 -7.72
C VAL A 248 -8.53 -15.52 -8.05
N PRO A 249 -9.17 -14.84 -9.01
CA PRO A 249 -8.83 -13.46 -9.32
C PRO A 249 -9.08 -12.55 -8.11
N VAL A 250 -8.38 -11.42 -8.03
CA VAL A 250 -8.68 -10.35 -7.07
C VAL A 250 -10.01 -9.69 -7.45
N LEU A 251 -10.80 -9.28 -6.46
CA LEU A 251 -11.99 -8.45 -6.65
C LEU A 251 -11.61 -6.97 -6.49
N GLU A 252 -11.92 -6.18 -7.50
CA GLU A 252 -11.69 -4.73 -7.50
C GLU A 252 -12.96 -3.96 -7.13
N LYS A 253 -12.82 -2.69 -6.71
CA LYS A 253 -13.96 -1.83 -6.34
C LYS A 253 -15.02 -1.71 -7.45
N GLN A 254 -14.58 -1.71 -8.70
CA GLN A 254 -15.45 -1.60 -9.88
C GLN A 254 -16.24 -2.89 -10.19
N ASP A 255 -15.80 -4.04 -9.66
CA ASP A 255 -16.48 -5.32 -9.90
C ASP A 255 -17.81 -5.40 -9.15
N LEU A 256 -17.96 -4.63 -8.07
CA LEU A 256 -19.25 -4.42 -7.42
C LEU A 256 -20.06 -3.43 -8.25
N LYS A 257 -21.11 -3.93 -8.91
CA LYS A 257 -21.87 -3.20 -9.93
C LYS A 257 -23.11 -2.51 -9.38
N SER A 258 -23.45 -2.73 -8.10
CA SER A 258 -24.71 -2.26 -7.51
C SER A 258 -25.92 -2.72 -8.33
N SER A 259 -25.93 -4.00 -8.72
CA SER A 259 -26.99 -4.57 -9.55
C SER A 259 -28.11 -5.18 -8.69
N PRO A 260 -29.39 -4.97 -9.04
CA PRO A 260 -30.50 -5.65 -8.37
C PRO A 260 -30.75 -7.06 -8.94
N MET A 261 -29.98 -7.49 -9.93
CA MET A 261 -30.16 -8.79 -10.59
C MET A 261 -29.86 -9.93 -9.61
N LYS A 262 -30.81 -10.83 -9.42
CA LYS A 262 -30.62 -12.03 -8.60
C LYS A 262 -29.44 -12.87 -9.10
N GLY A 263 -28.51 -13.21 -8.22
CA GLY A 263 -27.27 -13.92 -8.57
C GLY A 263 -26.17 -12.99 -9.12
N GLY A 264 -26.42 -11.69 -9.20
CA GLY A 264 -25.46 -10.67 -9.61
C GLY A 264 -25.48 -9.44 -8.71
N THR A 265 -26.07 -9.54 -7.51
CA THR A 265 -25.96 -8.49 -6.49
C THR A 265 -24.53 -8.39 -5.99
N ASP A 266 -24.17 -7.28 -5.35
CA ASP A 266 -22.82 -7.11 -4.80
C ASP A 266 -22.51 -8.18 -3.73
N GLY A 267 -23.51 -8.59 -2.95
CA GLY A 267 -23.40 -9.70 -2.01
C GLY A 267 -23.16 -11.05 -2.70
N ASP A 268 -23.85 -11.33 -3.82
CA ASP A 268 -23.61 -12.54 -4.60
C ASP A 268 -22.18 -12.60 -5.14
N ILE A 269 -21.68 -11.46 -5.65
CA ILE A 269 -20.32 -11.33 -6.20
C ILE A 269 -19.27 -11.57 -5.11
N LEU A 270 -19.44 -10.93 -3.94
CA LEU A 270 -18.54 -11.11 -2.79
C LEU A 270 -18.54 -12.56 -2.30
N MET A 271 -19.72 -13.15 -2.09
CA MET A 271 -19.82 -14.52 -1.60
C MET A 271 -19.27 -15.54 -2.59
N THR A 272 -19.43 -15.31 -3.90
CA THR A 272 -18.79 -16.16 -4.92
C THR A 272 -17.28 -16.15 -4.78
N ARG A 273 -16.69 -14.97 -4.54
CA ARG A 273 -15.24 -14.85 -4.37
C ARG A 273 -14.75 -15.51 -3.09
N VAL A 274 -15.49 -15.34 -1.98
CA VAL A 274 -15.18 -15.98 -0.69
C VAL A 274 -15.23 -17.51 -0.80
N ARG A 275 -16.27 -18.07 -1.44
CA ARG A 275 -16.39 -19.53 -1.62
C ARG A 275 -15.21 -20.08 -2.43
N ALA A 276 -14.90 -19.46 -3.58
CA ALA A 276 -13.77 -19.86 -4.41
C ALA A 276 -12.43 -19.78 -3.65
N PHE A 277 -12.23 -18.73 -2.84
CA PHE A 277 -11.03 -18.60 -2.01
C PHE A 277 -10.94 -19.72 -0.97
N LEU A 278 -12.03 -20.01 -0.26
CA LEU A 278 -12.06 -21.02 0.81
C LEU A 278 -11.90 -22.45 0.27
N GLU A 279 -12.42 -22.75 -0.91
CA GLU A 279 -12.25 -24.06 -1.57
C GLU A 279 -10.78 -24.36 -1.88
N GLU A 280 -10.02 -23.33 -2.26
CA GLU A 280 -8.59 -23.42 -2.51
C GLU A 280 -7.75 -23.46 -1.23
N LYS A 281 -8.35 -23.11 -0.08
CA LYS A 281 -7.73 -23.35 1.22
C LYS A 281 -8.05 -24.78 1.64
N ASN A 282 -7.01 -25.57 1.91
CA ASN A 282 -7.10 -26.95 2.42
C ASN A 282 -7.69 -27.01 3.85
N LEU A 283 -8.93 -26.56 4.01
CA LEU A 283 -9.68 -26.52 5.26
C LEU A 283 -10.70 -27.66 5.29
N PRO A 284 -11.03 -28.21 6.48
CA PRO A 284 -12.13 -29.15 6.60
C PRO A 284 -13.44 -28.54 6.09
N ARG A 285 -14.21 -29.32 5.31
CA ARG A 285 -15.48 -28.85 4.69
C ARG A 285 -16.47 -28.29 5.71
N GLU A 286 -16.53 -28.89 6.90
CA GLU A 286 -17.41 -28.41 7.98
C GLU A 286 -17.06 -26.97 8.41
N ASN A 287 -15.77 -26.67 8.54
CA ASN A 287 -15.29 -25.33 8.90
C ASN A 287 -15.54 -24.34 7.77
N GLN A 288 -15.32 -24.73 6.50
CA GLN A 288 -15.65 -23.90 5.34
C GLN A 288 -17.14 -23.54 5.33
N ASN A 289 -18.01 -24.53 5.51
CA ASN A 289 -19.47 -24.34 5.54
C ASN A 289 -19.90 -23.42 6.69
N LEU A 290 -19.28 -23.54 7.85
CA LEU A 290 -19.56 -22.67 9.00
C LEU A 290 -19.21 -21.21 8.69
N ILE A 291 -18.03 -20.96 8.11
CA ILE A 291 -17.60 -19.63 7.72
C ILE A 291 -18.56 -19.06 6.67
N ILE A 292 -18.83 -19.81 5.61
CA ILE A 292 -19.72 -19.40 4.52
C ILE A 292 -21.10 -19.02 5.07
N ARG A 293 -21.73 -19.90 5.86
CA ARG A 293 -23.05 -19.65 6.43
C ARG A 293 -23.09 -18.41 7.33
N THR A 294 -22.03 -18.19 8.11
CA THR A 294 -21.92 -17.03 9.00
C THR A 294 -21.89 -15.73 8.19
N LEU A 295 -21.08 -15.70 7.12
CA LEU A 295 -20.93 -14.53 6.26
C LEU A 295 -22.18 -14.30 5.40
N GLU A 296 -22.79 -15.34 4.85
CA GLU A 296 -23.96 -15.24 3.98
C GLU A 296 -25.14 -14.52 4.64
N ASN A 297 -25.42 -14.81 5.92
CA ASN A 297 -26.54 -14.21 6.64
C ASN A 297 -26.46 -12.67 6.66
N THR A 298 -25.25 -12.13 6.81
CA THR A 298 -25.01 -10.68 6.79
C THR A 298 -24.91 -10.18 5.35
N ILE A 299 -24.04 -10.77 4.53
CA ILE A 299 -23.68 -10.25 3.21
C ILE A 299 -24.82 -10.33 2.19
N LEU A 300 -25.71 -11.32 2.28
CA LEU A 300 -26.86 -11.46 1.36
C LEU A 300 -28.13 -10.78 1.85
N SER A 301 -28.07 -10.07 2.98
CA SER A 301 -29.23 -9.36 3.52
C SER A 301 -29.71 -8.25 2.58
N GLU A 302 -31.03 -8.05 2.53
CA GLU A 302 -31.65 -7.08 1.60
C GLU A 302 -31.20 -5.64 1.88
N ASN A 303 -31.00 -5.27 3.15
CA ASN A 303 -30.57 -3.92 3.52
C ASN A 303 -29.19 -3.58 2.96
N LEU A 304 -28.24 -4.52 2.99
CA LEU A 304 -26.88 -4.26 2.51
C LEU A 304 -26.79 -4.23 0.97
N ASN A 305 -27.63 -5.02 0.31
CA ASN A 305 -27.70 -5.11 -1.15
C ASN A 305 -28.66 -4.11 -1.79
N LYS A 306 -29.40 -3.33 -0.99
CA LYS A 306 -30.30 -2.30 -1.48
C LYS A 306 -29.48 -1.14 -2.07
N ILE A 307 -29.90 -0.70 -3.26
CA ILE A 307 -29.28 0.42 -3.96
C ILE A 307 -29.86 1.72 -3.41
N GLU A 308 -29.00 2.58 -2.87
CA GLU A 308 -29.34 3.91 -2.40
C GLU A 308 -28.40 4.93 -3.05
N SER A 309 -28.95 5.97 -3.68
CA SER A 309 -28.18 6.98 -4.42
C SER A 309 -27.23 6.41 -5.50
N GLY A 310 -27.62 5.30 -6.13
CA GLY A 310 -26.88 4.67 -7.23
C GLY A 310 -25.85 3.61 -6.80
N GLU A 311 -25.68 3.36 -5.51
CA GLU A 311 -24.78 2.30 -5.01
C GLU A 311 -25.32 1.55 -3.79
N THR A 312 -24.87 0.31 -3.60
CA THR A 312 -25.23 -0.49 -2.42
C THR A 312 -24.40 -0.08 -1.21
N GLN A 313 -24.92 -0.36 -0.01
CA GLN A 313 -24.15 -0.18 1.22
C GLN A 313 -22.91 -1.08 1.24
N LEU A 314 -23.00 -2.32 0.71
CA LEU A 314 -21.84 -3.20 0.55
C LEU A 314 -20.74 -2.54 -0.26
N LYS A 315 -21.06 -1.97 -1.42
CA LYS A 315 -20.07 -1.35 -2.30
C LYS A 315 -19.36 -0.18 -1.63
N ARG A 316 -20.10 0.67 -0.90
CA ARG A 316 -19.52 1.79 -0.15
C ARG A 316 -18.56 1.33 0.92
N VAL A 317 -18.99 0.40 1.76
CA VAL A 317 -18.15 -0.13 2.85
C VAL A 317 -16.95 -0.89 2.31
N PHE A 318 -17.14 -1.74 1.29
CA PHE A 318 -16.06 -2.45 0.60
C PHE A 318 -15.01 -1.49 0.06
N SER A 319 -15.45 -0.42 -0.62
CA SER A 319 -14.54 0.59 -1.18
C SER A 319 -13.73 1.28 -0.08
N LYS A 320 -14.36 1.66 1.04
CA LYS A 320 -13.67 2.24 2.21
C LYS A 320 -12.63 1.28 2.79
N ILE A 321 -12.97 0.01 2.96
CA ILE A 321 -12.05 -1.01 3.49
C ILE A 321 -10.85 -1.19 2.57
N VAL A 322 -11.08 -1.24 1.25
CA VAL A 322 -9.99 -1.35 0.27
C VAL A 322 -9.10 -0.11 0.32
N ASP A 323 -9.67 1.08 0.37
CA ASP A 323 -8.91 2.33 0.36
C ASP A 323 -8.10 2.55 1.65
N ASP A 324 -8.67 2.20 2.80
CA ASP A 324 -8.04 2.43 4.11
C ASP A 324 -7.08 1.30 4.51
N LEU A 325 -7.36 0.04 4.14
CA LEU A 325 -6.60 -1.12 4.61
C LEU A 325 -5.82 -1.87 3.52
N GLY A 326 -6.16 -1.66 2.25
CA GLY A 326 -5.63 -2.46 1.13
C GLY A 326 -4.12 -2.55 1.09
N ILE A 327 -3.45 -1.46 1.40
CA ILE A 327 -1.99 -1.34 1.36
C ILE A 327 -1.33 -2.28 2.38
N TYR A 328 -1.92 -2.43 3.57
CA TYR A 328 -1.28 -3.13 4.68
C TYR A 328 -1.30 -4.64 4.51
N TYR A 329 -2.41 -5.21 4.01
CA TYR A 329 -2.51 -6.65 3.78
C TYR A 329 -1.93 -7.11 2.44
N LYS A 330 -1.75 -6.20 1.47
CA LYS A 330 -1.06 -6.51 0.20
C LYS A 330 0.46 -6.44 0.30
N ILE A 331 1.02 -5.57 1.14
CA ILE A 331 2.49 -5.39 1.28
C ILE A 331 3.17 -6.47 2.17
N GLY A 332 2.47 -7.57 2.49
CA GLY A 332 3.12 -8.73 3.12
C GLY A 332 3.33 -8.64 4.64
N LEU A 333 2.62 -7.79 5.38
CA LEU A 333 2.66 -7.73 6.86
C LEU A 333 1.92 -8.92 7.54
N THR A 334 1.94 -10.11 6.95
CA THR A 334 0.85 -11.10 7.08
C THR A 334 0.58 -11.62 8.49
N THR A 335 1.60 -11.84 9.32
CA THR A 335 1.43 -12.44 10.65
C THR A 335 1.02 -11.43 11.71
N ASP A 336 1.65 -10.26 11.75
CA ASP A 336 1.37 -9.23 12.76
C ASP A 336 0.15 -8.38 12.39
N PHE A 337 -0.11 -8.16 11.10
CA PHE A 337 -1.34 -7.51 10.62
C PHE A 337 -2.58 -8.30 11.04
N THR A 338 -2.59 -9.63 10.85
CA THR A 338 -3.75 -10.45 11.18
C THR A 338 -4.05 -10.43 12.67
N GLY A 339 -3.02 -10.47 13.53
CA GLY A 339 -3.18 -10.39 14.99
C GLY A 339 -3.72 -9.03 15.44
N LYS A 340 -3.18 -7.92 14.91
CA LYS A 340 -3.65 -6.56 15.19
C LYS A 340 -5.07 -6.33 14.67
N LEU A 341 -5.34 -6.73 13.44
CA LEU A 341 -6.67 -6.70 12.83
C LEU A 341 -7.67 -7.44 13.72
N PHE A 342 -7.32 -8.65 14.18
CA PHE A 342 -8.16 -9.43 15.08
C PHE A 342 -8.41 -8.69 16.41
N ASN A 343 -7.36 -8.17 17.05
CA ASN A 343 -7.48 -7.45 18.31
C ASN A 343 -8.37 -6.20 18.20
N GLU A 344 -8.15 -5.41 17.15
CA GLU A 344 -8.90 -4.19 16.91
C GLU A 344 -10.36 -4.52 16.59
N MET A 345 -10.61 -5.47 15.68
CA MET A 345 -11.96 -5.96 15.38
C MET A 345 -12.66 -6.56 16.61
N TYR A 346 -11.90 -7.20 17.51
CA TYR A 346 -12.44 -7.73 18.77
C TYR A 346 -12.87 -6.59 19.70
N SER A 347 -12.10 -5.50 19.77
CA SER A 347 -12.46 -4.32 20.58
C SER A 347 -13.75 -3.63 20.13
N TRP A 348 -14.19 -3.85 18.89
CA TRP A 348 -15.44 -3.31 18.37
C TRP A 348 -16.67 -4.05 18.88
N LEU A 349 -16.48 -5.26 19.40
CA LEU A 349 -17.52 -6.05 20.04
C LEU A 349 -17.61 -5.55 21.49
N GLY A 350 -18.71 -4.90 21.86
CA GLY A 350 -18.93 -4.21 23.13
C GLY A 350 -19.06 -5.14 24.33
N PHE A 351 -18.10 -6.03 24.53
CA PHE A 351 -18.04 -6.92 25.68
C PHE A 351 -17.76 -6.09 26.94
N THR A 352 -18.81 -5.83 27.71
CA THR A 352 -18.74 -5.19 29.04
C THR A 352 -17.89 -5.97 30.06
N GLN A 353 -17.40 -7.16 29.72
CA GLN A 353 -16.48 -8.00 30.53
C GLN A 353 -14.98 -7.79 30.21
N ASP A 354 -14.61 -6.93 29.26
CA ASP A 354 -13.22 -6.77 28.78
C ASP A 354 -12.21 -6.22 29.82
N LYS A 355 -12.65 -5.76 30.99
CA LYS A 355 -11.72 -5.49 32.10
C LYS A 355 -11.03 -6.74 32.66
N LEU A 356 -11.46 -7.95 32.30
CA LEU A 356 -10.94 -9.22 32.84
C LEU A 356 -10.13 -10.06 31.84
N ASN A 357 -10.21 -9.77 30.54
CA ASN A 357 -9.45 -10.48 29.49
C ASN A 357 -8.50 -9.52 28.78
N ASP A 358 -7.50 -9.04 29.50
CA ASP A 358 -6.41 -8.24 28.94
C ASP A 358 -5.50 -9.12 28.08
N VAL A 359 -5.90 -9.36 26.83
CA VAL A 359 -5.10 -10.09 25.84
C VAL A 359 -4.09 -9.11 25.24
N VAL A 360 -2.98 -8.93 25.96
CA VAL A 360 -1.84 -8.13 25.50
C VAL A 360 -1.05 -8.92 24.46
N LEU A 361 -1.00 -8.44 23.22
CA LEU A 361 -0.06 -8.96 22.23
C LEU A 361 1.37 -8.59 22.66
N THR A 362 2.25 -9.58 22.69
CA THR A 362 3.68 -9.35 22.93
C THR A 362 4.30 -8.76 21.66
N PRO A 363 4.88 -7.55 21.69
CA PRO A 363 5.54 -6.98 20.51
C PRO A 363 6.65 -7.90 19.99
N ALA A 364 6.83 -7.93 18.66
CA ALA A 364 7.79 -8.83 18.01
C ALA A 364 9.22 -8.67 18.55
N TYR A 365 9.66 -7.44 18.85
CA TYR A 365 10.99 -7.21 19.42
C TYR A 365 11.18 -7.84 20.81
N VAL A 366 10.12 -7.88 21.64
CA VAL A 366 10.14 -8.52 22.96
C VAL A 366 10.22 -10.04 22.81
N ALA A 367 9.42 -10.61 21.90
CA ALA A 367 9.46 -12.03 21.59
C ALA A 367 10.85 -12.45 21.06
N ASN A 368 11.40 -11.68 20.12
CA ASN A 368 12.75 -11.90 19.57
C ASN A 368 13.84 -11.77 20.63
N LEU A 369 13.73 -10.80 21.54
CA LEU A 369 14.65 -10.67 22.67
C LEU A 369 14.58 -11.90 23.59
N LEU A 370 13.38 -12.37 23.92
CA LEU A 370 13.18 -13.55 24.76
C LEU A 370 13.76 -14.81 24.12
N VAL A 371 13.58 -15.01 22.81
CA VAL A 371 14.19 -16.14 22.07
C VAL A 371 15.71 -16.04 22.10
N LYS A 372 16.29 -14.86 21.84
CA LYS A 372 17.74 -14.62 21.91
C LYS A 372 18.31 -14.90 23.30
N LEU A 373 17.63 -14.43 24.35
CA LEU A 373 18.03 -14.67 25.75
C LEU A 373 17.91 -16.14 26.14
N ALA A 374 16.86 -16.81 25.68
CA ALA A 374 16.63 -18.23 25.94
C ALA A 374 17.54 -19.17 25.11
N ARG A 375 18.29 -18.62 24.13
CA ARG A 375 19.23 -19.35 23.26
C ARG A 375 18.60 -20.55 22.55
N VAL A 376 17.32 -20.43 22.21
CA VAL A 376 16.54 -21.47 21.53
C VAL A 376 16.89 -21.46 20.04
N ASN A 377 16.92 -22.63 19.42
CA ASN A 377 17.06 -22.80 17.96
C ASN A 377 16.16 -23.95 17.47
N LYS A 378 16.11 -24.20 16.16
CA LYS A 378 15.22 -25.19 15.50
C LYS A 378 15.31 -26.63 16.04
N ARG A 379 16.30 -26.96 16.88
CA ARG A 379 16.47 -28.29 17.50
C ARG A 379 15.80 -28.40 18.86
N PHE A 380 15.26 -27.32 19.40
CA PHE A 380 14.61 -27.29 20.71
C PHE A 380 13.10 -27.42 20.55
N VAL A 381 12.48 -28.21 21.44
CA VAL A 381 11.02 -28.28 21.55
C VAL A 381 10.57 -27.20 22.52
N CYS A 382 9.91 -26.16 22.02
CA CYS A 382 9.26 -25.16 22.85
C CYS A 382 7.90 -25.67 23.30
N VAL A 383 7.57 -25.48 24.58
CA VAL A 383 6.24 -25.78 25.13
C VAL A 383 5.72 -24.52 25.79
N GLY A 384 4.65 -23.95 25.23
CA GLY A 384 3.95 -22.80 25.77
C GLY A 384 2.75 -23.31 26.55
N LEU A 385 2.71 -23.01 27.85
CA LEU A 385 1.60 -23.40 28.72
C LEU A 385 0.32 -22.56 28.51
N CYS A 386 0.38 -21.55 27.63
CA CYS A 386 -0.73 -20.64 27.32
C CYS A 386 -1.04 -20.69 25.81
N ASN A 387 -1.99 -21.55 25.40
CA ASN A 387 -2.32 -21.85 23.99
C ASN A 387 -2.97 -20.69 23.19
N ARG A 388 -3.10 -19.48 23.75
CA ARG A 388 -3.65 -18.30 23.05
C ARG A 388 -2.59 -17.35 22.48
N LEU A 389 -1.30 -17.58 22.74
CA LEU A 389 -0.20 -16.71 22.30
C LEU A 389 0.73 -17.47 21.31
N CYS A 390 0.39 -17.46 20.02
CA CYS A 390 1.22 -18.04 18.96
C CYS A 390 2.47 -17.21 18.60
N GLY A 391 2.61 -15.98 19.11
CA GLY A 391 3.71 -15.06 18.73
C GLY A 391 5.10 -15.62 19.05
N SER A 392 5.30 -16.15 20.26
CA SER A 392 6.61 -16.65 20.71
C SER A 392 7.06 -17.94 19.99
N PHE A 393 6.12 -18.70 19.43
CA PHE A 393 6.42 -19.95 18.72
C PHE A 393 6.89 -19.72 17.29
N ASN A 394 6.35 -18.69 16.63
CA ASN A 394 6.74 -18.36 15.26
C ASN A 394 8.19 -17.86 15.20
N CYS A 395 8.66 -17.12 16.22
CA CYS A 395 10.06 -16.68 16.33
C CYS A 395 11.08 -17.82 16.55
N CYS A 396 10.65 -19.01 16.97
CA CYS A 396 11.54 -20.17 17.17
C CYS A 396 11.73 -21.02 15.91
N ASN A 397 10.92 -20.80 14.86
CA ASN A 397 10.97 -21.58 13.61
C ASN A 397 11.85 -20.96 12.52
N GLU A 398 12.21 -19.68 12.64
CA GLU A 398 13.26 -19.02 11.84
C GLU A 398 14.66 -19.41 12.32
#